data_AF-X1CCM9-F1
#
_entry.id   AF-X1CCM9-F1
#
_cell.length_a   1.000
_cell.length_b   1.000
_cell.length_c   1.000
_cell.angle_alpha   90.00
_cell.angle_beta   90.00
_cell.angle_gamma   90.00
#
_symmetry.space_group_name_H-M   'P 1'
#
loop_
_entity.id
_entity.type
_entity.pdbx_description
1 polymer ?
#
loop_
_entity_poly.entity_id
_entity_poly.type
_entity_poly.pdbx_seq_one_letter_code
_entity_poly.pdbx_strand_id
1 'polypeptide(L)'
;PTNKFRSPSQTIGSIVRGFKSAVTREIKRLDYPFLYSIWQRNYYEHIIRNERELNRIREYIQNNPLRWQFDRENLEGKPDKIEEKFWKGFI
;
A
#
# COMPACT_ATOMS: atom_id res chain seq x y z
N PRO A 1 6.05 25.44 -30.93
CA PRO A 1 5.76 25.17 -29.50
C PRO A 1 6.19 23.75 -29.08
N THR A 2 7.25 23.63 -28.27
CA THR A 2 7.70 22.34 -27.73
C THR A 2 6.83 21.98 -26.52
N ASN A 3 5.93 21.02 -26.70
CA ASN A 3 5.08 20.54 -25.62
C ASN A 3 5.95 19.74 -24.64
N LYS A 4 6.48 20.40 -23.60
CA LYS A 4 7.29 19.76 -22.56
C LYS A 4 6.40 18.84 -21.73
N PHE A 5 6.56 17.53 -21.90
CA PHE A 5 5.96 16.56 -20.99
C PHE A 5 6.42 16.84 -19.56
N ARG A 6 5.47 17.14 -18.67
CA ARG A 6 5.71 17.32 -17.23
C ARG A 6 5.21 16.10 -16.50
N SER A 7 5.98 15.63 -15.52
CA SER A 7 5.47 14.64 -14.57
C SER A 7 4.30 15.25 -13.80
N PRO A 8 3.20 14.50 -13.58
CA PRO A 8 2.13 14.93 -12.67
C PRO A 8 2.70 15.27 -11.29
N SER A 9 2.18 16.35 -10.69
CA SER A 9 2.54 16.81 -9.35
C SER A 9 1.27 17.07 -8.53
N GLN A 10 1.41 17.14 -7.21
CA GLN A 10 0.32 17.39 -6.26
C GLN A 10 -0.81 16.34 -6.25
N THR A 11 -0.51 15.12 -6.71
CA THR A 11 -1.42 13.97 -6.62
C THR A 11 -0.89 12.94 -5.62
N ILE A 12 -1.77 12.11 -5.06
CA ILE A 12 -1.36 10.97 -4.20
C ILE A 12 -0.37 10.07 -4.94
N GLY A 13 -0.63 9.77 -6.21
CA GLY A 13 0.27 8.99 -7.04
C GLY A 13 1.67 9.62 -7.19
N SER A 14 1.76 10.95 -7.29
CA SER A 14 3.06 11.64 -7.34
C SER A 14 3.84 11.53 -6.03
N ILE A 15 3.14 11.58 -4.88
CA ILE A 15 3.74 11.43 -3.54
C ILE A 15 4.23 10.00 -3.34
N VAL A 16 3.37 9.00 -3.62
CA VAL A 16 3.71 7.57 -3.48
C VAL A 16 4.85 7.20 -4.42
N ARG A 17 4.87 7.71 -5.66
CA ARG A 17 5.99 7.53 -6.59
C ARG A 17 7.30 8.07 -6.00
N GLY A 18 7.28 9.29 -5.45
CA GLY A 18 8.44 9.90 -4.82
C GLY A 18 8.97 9.06 -3.65
N PHE A 19 8.08 8.63 -2.76
CA PHE A 19 8.41 7.76 -1.63
C PHE A 19 9.03 6.43 -2.08
N LYS A 20 8.35 5.69 -2.96
CA LYS A 20 8.84 4.40 -3.48
C LYS A 20 10.21 4.56 -4.15
N SER A 21 10.41 5.64 -4.91
CA SER A 21 11.69 5.94 -5.56
C SER A 21 12.81 6.24 -4.57
N ALA A 22 12.54 7.03 -3.52
CA ALA A 22 13.54 7.39 -2.53
C ALA A 22 14.00 6.17 -1.73
N VAL A 23 13.08 5.33 -1.28
CA VAL A 23 13.37 4.10 -0.54
C VAL A 23 14.12 3.09 -1.41
N THR A 24 13.73 2.89 -2.68
CA THR A 24 14.49 2.04 -3.61
C THR A 24 15.94 2.51 -3.75
N ARG A 25 16.18 3.82 -3.80
CA ARG A 25 17.53 4.38 -3.89
C ARG A 25 18.34 4.07 -2.63
N GLU A 26 17.77 4.24 -1.45
CA GLU A 26 18.46 3.94 -0.19
C GLU A 26 18.77 2.45 -0.04
N ILE A 27 17.85 1.56 -0.38
CA ILE A 27 18.09 0.10 -0.33
C ILE A 27 19.23 -0.30 -1.27
N LYS A 28 19.26 0.26 -2.49
CA LYS A 28 20.38 0.03 -3.42
C LYS A 28 21.72 0.52 -2.87
N ARG A 29 21.73 1.61 -2.08
CA ARG A 29 22.93 2.14 -1.44
C ARG A 29 23.44 1.25 -0.31
N LEU A 30 22.55 0.50 0.35
CA LEU A 30 22.89 -0.44 1.43
C LEU A 30 23.41 -1.79 0.91
N ASP A 31 23.60 -1.93 -0.41
CA ASP A 31 24.09 -3.14 -1.09
C ASP A 31 23.33 -4.42 -0.71
N TYR A 32 22.02 -4.29 -0.51
CA TYR A 32 21.17 -5.42 -0.17
C TYR A 32 21.01 -6.33 -1.41
N PRO A 33 21.49 -7.58 -1.37
CA PRO A 33 21.47 -8.43 -2.54
C PRO A 33 20.04 -8.95 -2.80
N PHE A 34 19.67 -9.07 -4.08
CA PHE A 34 18.47 -9.79 -4.57
C PHE A 34 17.07 -9.14 -4.48
N LEU A 35 16.95 -7.82 -4.56
CA LEU A 35 15.62 -7.19 -4.67
C LEU A 35 15.39 -6.53 -6.04
N TYR A 36 15.12 -7.34 -7.06
CA TYR A 36 14.74 -6.85 -8.40
C TYR A 36 13.44 -6.02 -8.38
N SER A 37 12.53 -6.31 -7.44
CA SER A 37 11.35 -5.48 -7.17
C SER A 37 10.93 -5.61 -5.71
N ILE A 38 11.13 -4.54 -4.93
CA ILE A 38 10.67 -4.45 -3.53
C ILE A 38 9.20 -4.03 -3.40
N TRP A 39 8.60 -3.56 -4.49
CA TRP A 39 7.25 -3.00 -4.48
C TRP A 39 6.28 -3.93 -5.19
N GLN A 40 5.13 -4.14 -4.58
CA GLN A 40 3.93 -4.50 -5.34
C GLN A 40 3.56 -3.35 -6.30
N ARG A 41 3.04 -3.71 -7.47
CA ARG A 41 2.61 -2.76 -8.50
C ARG A 41 1.44 -1.92 -7.97
N ASN A 42 1.43 -0.63 -8.32
CA ASN A 42 0.43 0.36 -7.86
C ASN A 42 0.43 0.54 -6.32
N TYR A 43 -0.64 1.12 -5.79
CA TYR A 43 -0.87 1.33 -4.37
C TYR A 43 -2.37 1.33 -4.12
N TYR A 44 -2.78 0.95 -2.90
CA TYR A 44 -4.18 1.02 -2.48
C TYR A 44 -4.50 2.45 -2.02
N GLU A 45 -5.62 2.99 -2.47
CA GLU A 45 -6.13 4.29 -2.04
C GLU A 45 -7.62 4.19 -1.72
N HIS A 46 -8.04 4.88 -0.66
CA HIS A 46 -9.42 4.89 -0.20
C HIS A 46 -9.70 6.19 0.57
N ILE A 47 -10.83 6.84 0.26
CA ILE A 47 -11.22 8.11 0.89
C ILE A 47 -12.06 7.80 2.12
N ILE A 48 -11.53 8.12 3.30
CA ILE A 48 -12.22 7.98 4.58
C ILE A 48 -13.25 9.12 4.72
N ARG A 49 -14.54 8.79 4.83
CA ARG A 49 -15.63 9.79 4.82
C ARG A 49 -16.28 10.02 6.18
N ASN A 50 -16.01 9.16 7.16
CA ASN A 50 -16.58 9.27 8.50
C ASN A 50 -15.68 8.63 9.56
N GLU A 51 -15.99 8.91 10.83
CA GLU A 51 -15.22 8.45 11.98
C GLU A 51 -15.29 6.92 12.18
N ARG A 52 -16.44 6.30 11.91
CA ARG A 52 -16.60 4.85 12.02
C ARG A 52 -15.62 4.11 11.11
N GLU A 53 -15.51 4.59 9.88
CA GLU A 53 -14.57 4.08 8.88
C GLU A 53 -13.11 4.31 9.29
N LEU A 54 -12.79 5.52 9.77
CA LEU A 54 -11.47 5.85 10.28
C LEU A 54 -11.02 4.88 11.39
N ASN A 55 -11.89 4.64 12.37
CA ASN A 55 -11.59 3.75 13.49
C ASN A 55 -11.40 2.31 13.02
N ARG A 56 -12.23 1.85 12.09
CA ARG A 56 -12.12 0.51 11.50
C ARG A 56 -10.81 0.31 10.73
N ILE A 57 -10.36 1.30 9.94
CA ILE A 57 -9.08 1.22 9.22
C ILE A 57 -7.91 1.21 10.20
N ARG A 58 -7.94 2.06 11.24
CA ARG A 58 -6.89 2.10 12.26
C ARG A 58 -6.74 0.76 12.97
N GLU A 59 -7.86 0.15 13.35
CA GLU A 59 -7.88 -1.18 13.97
C GLU A 59 -7.27 -2.23 13.03
N TYR A 60 -7.60 -2.20 11.74
CA TYR A 60 -6.99 -3.11 10.77
C TYR A 60 -5.48 -2.91 10.65
N ILE A 61 -5.00 -1.66 10.52
CA ILE A 61 -3.55 -1.37 10.44
C ILE A 61 -2.82 -1.89 11.68
N GLN A 62 -3.39 -1.71 12.88
CA GLN A 62 -2.80 -2.18 14.12
C GLN A 62 -2.77 -3.71 14.22
N ASN A 63 -3.83 -4.38 13.76
CA ASN A 63 -3.98 -5.82 13.89
C ASN A 63 -3.39 -6.62 12.73
N ASN A 64 -3.14 -6.00 11.57
CA ASN A 64 -2.65 -6.70 10.38
C ASN A 64 -1.37 -7.53 10.64
N PRO A 65 -0.35 -7.03 11.35
CA PRO A 65 0.84 -7.84 11.65
C PRO A 65 0.53 -9.13 12.42
N LEU A 66 -0.44 -9.08 13.34
CA LEU A 66 -0.88 -10.24 14.14
C LEU A 66 -1.76 -11.20 13.33
N ARG A 67 -2.34 -10.72 12.24
CA ARG A 67 -3.31 -11.43 11.41
C ARG A 67 -2.77 -11.78 10.02
N TRP A 68 -1.48 -11.61 9.78
CA TRP A 68 -0.86 -11.80 8.47
C TRP A 68 -1.14 -13.17 7.82
N GLN A 69 -1.27 -14.24 8.61
CA GLN A 69 -1.63 -15.58 8.12
C GLN A 69 -3.03 -15.68 7.49
N PHE A 70 -3.90 -14.69 7.74
CA PHE A 70 -5.25 -14.61 7.17
C PHE A 70 -5.34 -13.54 6.09
N ASP A 71 -4.30 -12.72 5.90
CA ASP A 71 -4.34 -11.61 4.95
C ASP A 71 -4.43 -12.11 3.50
N ARG A 72 -5.23 -11.42 2.68
CA ARG A 72 -5.48 -11.76 1.28
C ARG A 72 -4.29 -11.54 0.35
N GLU A 73 -3.35 -10.67 0.71
CA GLU A 73 -2.13 -10.37 -0.05
C GLU A 73 -0.96 -11.24 0.40
N ASN A 74 -1.14 -12.06 1.44
CA ASN A 74 -0.21 -13.11 1.80
C ASN A 74 -0.40 -14.32 0.85
N LEU A 75 0.66 -14.72 0.14
CA LEU A 75 0.63 -15.85 -0.80
C LEU A 75 0.27 -17.18 -0.14
N GLU A 76 0.57 -17.33 1.15
CA GLU A 76 0.23 -18.51 1.96
C GLU A 76 -0.99 -18.27 2.85
N GLY A 77 -1.60 -17.09 2.74
CA GLY A 77 -2.71 -16.64 3.56
C GLY A 77 -3.96 -17.49 3.36
N LYS A 78 -4.70 -17.70 4.45
CA LYS A 78 -6.02 -18.36 4.43
C LYS A 78 -7.07 -17.41 5.00
N PRO A 79 -7.68 -16.54 4.18
CA PRO A 79 -8.67 -15.58 4.67
C PRO A 79 -9.77 -16.24 5.49
N ASP A 80 -9.95 -15.74 6.71
CA ASP A 80 -11.04 -16.15 7.58
C ASP A 80 -12.28 -15.27 7.33
N LYS A 81 -13.38 -15.60 8.01
CA LYS A 81 -14.62 -14.83 7.89
C LYS A 81 -14.47 -13.38 8.32
N ILE A 82 -13.51 -13.07 9.19
CA ILE A 82 -13.26 -11.70 9.66
C ILE A 82 -12.60 -10.90 8.54
N GLU A 83 -11.56 -11.45 7.92
CA GLU A 83 -10.86 -10.84 6.77
C GLU A 83 -11.82 -10.62 5.60
N GLU A 84 -12.60 -11.65 5.24
CA GLU A 84 -13.59 -11.52 4.17
C GLU A 84 -14.63 -10.44 4.48
N LYS A 85 -15.16 -10.42 5.72
CA LYS A 85 -16.16 -9.44 6.13
C LYS A 85 -15.56 -8.04 6.19
N PHE A 86 -14.29 -7.92 6.54
CA PHE A 86 -13.55 -6.66 6.49
C PHE A 86 -13.65 -6.10 5.06
N TRP A 87 -13.08 -6.81 4.09
CA TRP A 87 -13.01 -6.33 2.71
C TRP A 87 -14.37 -6.23 2.01
N LYS A 88 -15.33 -7.13 2.28
CA LYS A 88 -16.70 -7.03 1.74
C LYS A 88 -17.43 -5.76 2.19
N GLY A 89 -17.11 -5.24 3.37
CA GLY A 89 -17.70 -4.00 3.89
C GLY A 89 -16.88 -2.76 3.58
N PHE A 90 -15.82 -2.86 2.77
CA PHE A 90 -14.94 -1.76 2.34
C PHE A 90 -15.09 -1.42 0.84
N ILE A 91 -15.64 -2.34 0.05
CA ILE A 91 -15.96 -2.18 -1.39
C ILE A 91 -17.41 -1.74 -1.54
#